data_AF-A0A0L6WU46-F1
#
_entry.id   AF-A0A0L6WU46-F1
#
_cell.length_a   1.000
_cell.length_b   1.000
_cell.length_c   1.000
_cell.angle_alpha   90.00
_cell.angle_beta   90.00
_cell.angle_gamma   90.00
#
_symmetry.space_group_name_H-M   'P 1'
#
loop_
_entity.id
_entity.type
_entity.pdbx_description
1 polymer ?
#
loop_
_entity_poly.entity_id
_entity_poly.type
_entity_poly.pdbx_seq_one_letter_code
_entity_poly.pdbx_strand_id
1 'polypeptide(L)'
;MQAFMLYMSGGGVQIFSMGIVFMLLLTPFKNLVGMNESFAQFAPTNSKNPKALTAVPLQKLVFIACNLLTLGVGLWKCKSMGLLPTGSGDWLAFETRGMVRFKAIFSSTGTYLCLLYFLRSLKYLSIDATVQRHRDGANNCRLSTPHYI
;
A
#
# COMPACT_ATOMS: atom_id res chain seq x y z
N MET A 1 0.67 -21.88 10.59
CA MET A 1 -0.50 -20.96 10.70
C MET A 1 -0.18 -19.54 10.26
N GLN A 2 0.97 -18.97 10.65
CA GLN A 2 1.42 -17.62 10.27
C GLN A 2 1.29 -17.32 8.75
N ALA A 3 1.71 -18.26 7.89
CA ALA A 3 1.67 -18.09 6.43
C ALA A 3 0.24 -18.01 5.85
N PHE A 4 -0.72 -18.75 6.40
CA PHE A 4 -2.10 -18.72 5.95
C PHE A 4 -2.78 -17.39 6.30
N MET A 5 -2.52 -16.88 7.51
CA MET A 5 -3.00 -15.55 7.92
C MET A 5 -2.37 -14.44 7.06
N LEU A 6 -1.10 -14.57 6.69
CA LEU A 6 -0.42 -13.64 5.78
C LEU A 6 -1.04 -13.60 4.38
N TYR A 7 -1.51 -14.74 3.88
CA TYR A 7 -2.17 -14.87 2.57
C TYR A 7 -3.53 -14.17 2.56
N MET A 8 -4.34 -14.37 3.61
CA MET A 8 -5.69 -13.78 3.71
C MET A 8 -5.67 -12.27 3.99
N SER A 9 -4.60 -11.74 4.57
CA SER A 9 -4.48 -10.32 4.94
C SER A 9 -4.30 -9.35 3.75
N GLY A 10 -4.19 -9.85 2.52
CA GLY A 10 -4.10 -9.02 1.31
C GLY A 10 -2.81 -8.20 1.19
N GLY A 11 -2.77 -7.28 0.21
CA GLY A 11 -1.61 -6.42 -0.08
C GLY A 11 -1.71 -4.98 0.45
N GLY A 12 -2.84 -4.62 1.07
CA GLY A 12 -3.11 -3.25 1.53
C GLY A 12 -2.62 -2.96 2.96
N VAL A 13 -2.33 -1.68 3.23
CA VAL A 13 -2.01 -1.17 4.58
C VAL A 13 -3.31 -0.97 5.36
N GLN A 14 -3.91 -2.07 5.81
CA GLN A 14 -5.04 -2.04 6.74
C GLN A 14 -4.55 -2.20 8.18
N ILE A 15 -5.20 -1.56 9.14
CA ILE A 15 -4.82 -1.62 10.57
C ILE A 15 -4.72 -3.06 11.11
N PHE A 16 -5.57 -3.94 10.60
CA PHE A 16 -5.59 -5.36 10.91
C PHE A 16 -4.35 -6.12 10.39
N SER A 17 -3.84 -5.72 9.22
CA SER A 17 -2.63 -6.28 8.61
C SER A 17 -1.37 -5.86 9.36
N MET A 18 -1.35 -4.65 9.93
CA MET A 18 -0.20 -4.14 10.68
C MET A 18 0.04 -4.88 12.00
N GLY A 19 -1.03 -5.17 12.75
CA GLY A 19 -0.94 -5.93 13.99
C GLY A 19 -0.40 -7.35 13.79
N ILE A 20 -0.85 -8.02 12.72
CA ILE A 20 -0.41 -9.39 12.42
C ILE A 20 1.07 -9.42 12.02
N VAL A 21 1.51 -8.45 11.23
CA VAL A 21 2.89 -8.37 10.74
C VAL A 21 3.87 -8.04 11.87
N PHE A 22 3.46 -7.18 12.81
CA PHE A 22 4.26 -6.88 14.00
C PHE A 22 4.45 -8.10 14.89
N MET A 23 3.38 -8.84 15.18
CA MET A 23 3.47 -10.09 15.93
C MET A 23 4.30 -11.12 15.16
N LEU A 24 4.13 -11.23 13.85
CA LEU A 24 4.90 -12.15 13.01
C LEU A 24 6.41 -11.86 13.03
N LEU A 25 6.81 -10.60 13.17
CA LEU A 25 8.21 -10.22 13.37
C LEU A 25 8.73 -10.53 14.78
N LEU A 26 7.93 -10.33 15.83
CA LEU A 26 8.36 -10.50 17.22
C LEU A 26 8.27 -11.94 17.75
N THR A 27 7.33 -12.75 17.23
CA THR A 27 7.20 -14.17 17.58
C THR A 27 8.48 -14.99 17.37
N PRO A 28 9.22 -14.90 16.24
CA PRO A 28 10.44 -15.68 16.07
C PRO A 28 11.52 -15.29 17.08
N PHE A 29 11.61 -14.03 17.52
CA PHE A 29 12.52 -13.64 18.60
C PHE A 29 12.15 -14.27 19.94
N LYS A 30 10.85 -14.25 20.30
CA LYS A 30 10.36 -14.93 21.51
C LYS A 30 10.64 -16.44 21.49
N ASN A 31 10.46 -17.06 20.33
CA ASN A 31 10.74 -18.49 20.12
C ASN A 31 12.21 -18.83 20.29
N LEU A 32 13.13 -17.97 19.82
CA LEU A 32 14.57 -18.18 19.99
C LEU A 32 15.00 -18.06 21.46
N VAL A 33 14.46 -17.08 22.19
CA VAL A 33 14.76 -16.90 23.63
C VAL A 33 14.18 -18.04 24.47
N GLY A 34 12.96 -18.49 24.16
CA GLY A 34 12.28 -19.61 24.84
C GLY A 34 12.67 -21.00 24.37
N MET A 35 13.64 -21.11 23.44
CA MET A 35 14.05 -22.38 22.85
C MET A 35 14.60 -23.35 23.90
N ASN A 36 15.40 -22.88 24.84
CA ASN A 36 16.06 -23.73 25.83
C ASN A 36 15.07 -24.47 26.75
N GLU A 37 13.96 -23.82 27.12
CA GLU A 37 12.90 -24.45 27.92
C GLU A 37 12.06 -25.42 27.09
N SER A 38 11.74 -25.04 25.85
CA SER A 38 10.92 -25.86 24.94
C SER A 38 11.61 -27.18 24.56
N PHE A 39 12.95 -27.17 24.47
CA PHE A 39 13.76 -28.35 24.17
C PHE A 39 14.26 -29.11 25.41
N ALA A 40 14.04 -28.58 26.63
CA ALA A 40 14.45 -29.26 27.85
C ALA A 40 13.73 -30.61 28.05
N GLN A 41 12.48 -30.72 27.60
CA GLN A 41 11.69 -31.95 27.66
C GLN A 41 12.20 -33.06 26.71
N PHE A 42 12.99 -32.70 25.69
CA PHE A 42 13.51 -33.64 24.69
C PHE A 42 14.97 -34.04 24.96
N ALA A 43 15.54 -33.63 26.10
CA ALA A 43 16.89 -33.98 26.47
C ALA A 43 17.01 -35.49 26.81
N PRO A 44 18.08 -36.18 26.38
CA PRO A 44 18.27 -37.59 26.67
C PRO A 44 18.43 -37.83 28.18
N THR A 45 17.84 -38.91 28.69
CA THR A 45 17.80 -39.31 30.12
C THR A 45 19.18 -39.40 30.83
N ASN A 46 20.28 -39.43 30.07
CA ASN A 46 21.66 -39.48 30.57
C ASN A 46 22.39 -38.13 30.56
N SER A 47 21.73 -37.03 30.18
CA SER A 47 22.38 -35.71 30.13
C SER A 47 22.39 -35.04 31.50
N LYS A 48 23.58 -34.74 32.04
CA LYS A 48 23.79 -33.97 33.29
C LYS A 48 23.19 -32.56 33.26
N ASN A 49 22.89 -32.02 32.07
CA ASN A 49 22.22 -30.73 31.90
C ASN A 49 21.13 -30.85 30.82
N PRO A 50 19.82 -30.89 31.19
CA PRO A 50 18.72 -30.98 30.23
C PRO A 50 18.56 -29.72 29.37
N LYS A 51 19.12 -28.58 29.82
CA LYS A 51 19.12 -27.30 29.08
C LYS A 51 20.34 -27.10 28.18
N ALA A 52 21.26 -28.07 28.13
CA ALA A 52 22.51 -27.92 27.38
C ALA A 52 22.25 -27.77 25.86
N LEU A 53 23.02 -26.89 25.23
CA LEU A 53 22.98 -26.66 23.78
C LEU A 53 23.36 -27.91 22.96
N THR A 54 24.10 -28.83 23.58
CA THR A 54 24.54 -30.12 23.00
C THR A 54 23.48 -31.21 23.06
N ALA A 55 22.43 -31.05 23.88
CA ALA A 55 21.28 -31.93 23.84
C ALA A 55 20.48 -31.61 22.57
N VAL A 56 20.51 -32.55 21.61
CA VAL A 56 19.67 -32.54 20.40
C VAL A 56 20.02 -31.41 19.40
N PRO A 57 21.25 -31.40 18.84
CA PRO A 57 21.76 -30.26 18.05
C PRO A 57 21.06 -30.08 16.69
N LEU A 58 20.66 -31.17 16.04
CA LEU A 58 20.11 -31.17 14.68
C LEU A 58 18.73 -30.47 14.64
N GLN A 59 17.90 -30.74 15.64
CA GLN A 59 16.55 -30.20 15.80
C GLN A 59 16.60 -28.72 16.18
N LYS A 60 17.55 -28.32 17.03
CA LYS A 60 17.78 -26.89 17.36
C LYS A 60 18.19 -26.09 16.12
N LEU A 61 19.04 -26.66 15.27
CA LEU A 61 19.47 -26.01 14.03
C LEU A 61 18.28 -25.79 13.08
N VAL A 62 17.47 -26.82 12.84
CA VAL A 62 16.26 -26.72 12.01
C VAL A 62 15.26 -25.71 12.60
N PHE A 63 15.11 -25.68 13.92
CA PHE A 63 14.24 -24.71 14.60
C PHE A 63 14.71 -23.26 14.37
N ILE A 64 16.01 -22.99 14.51
CA ILE A 64 16.58 -21.66 14.23
C ILE A 64 16.34 -21.28 12.76
N ALA A 65 16.62 -22.20 11.82
CA ALA A 65 16.42 -21.96 10.39
C ALA A 65 14.96 -21.61 10.05
N CYS A 66 13.99 -22.33 10.61
CA CYS A 66 12.56 -22.04 10.41
C CYS A 66 12.12 -20.69 11.00
N ASN A 67 12.65 -20.30 12.17
CA ASN A 67 12.36 -18.99 12.76
C ASN A 67 12.96 -17.84 11.93
N LEU A 68 14.17 -18.03 11.39
CA LEU A 68 14.80 -17.06 10.47
C LEU A 68 14.03 -16.93 9.15
N LEU A 69 13.55 -18.04 8.58
CA LEU A 69 12.73 -18.04 7.38
C LEU A 69 11.43 -17.25 7.62
N THR A 70 10.77 -17.49 8.75
CA THR A 70 9.55 -16.77 9.14
C THR A 70 9.79 -15.27 9.29
N LEU A 71 10.92 -14.89 9.89
CA LEU A 71 11.34 -13.49 10.03
C LEU A 71 11.61 -12.86 8.66
N GLY A 72 12.30 -13.57 7.75
CA GLY A 72 12.59 -13.10 6.40
C GLY A 72 11.32 -12.85 5.57
N VAL A 73 10.33 -13.75 5.66
CA VAL A 73 9.01 -13.56 5.02
C VAL A 73 8.29 -12.32 5.59
N GLY A 74 8.36 -12.12 6.91
CA GLY A 74 7.81 -10.93 7.56
C GLY A 74 8.43 -9.63 7.07
N LEU A 75 9.76 -9.56 7.00
CA LEU A 75 10.50 -8.40 6.50
C LEU A 75 10.19 -8.11 5.02
N TRP A 76 10.10 -9.15 4.18
CA TRP A 76 9.71 -9.01 2.78
C TRP A 76 8.29 -8.43 2.63
N LYS A 77 7.36 -8.86 3.48
CA LYS A 77 6.00 -8.30 3.51
C LYS A 77 6.01 -6.84 3.97
N CYS A 78 6.75 -6.49 5.03
CA CYS A 78 6.90 -5.10 5.48
C CYS A 78 7.42 -4.20 4.36
N LYS A 79 8.41 -4.68 3.59
CA LYS A 79 8.94 -3.95 2.43
C LYS A 79 7.88 -3.76 1.35
N SER A 80 7.09 -4.80 1.09
CA SER A 80 6.02 -4.75 0.09
C SER A 80 4.87 -3.81 0.48
N MET A 81 4.66 -3.58 1.77
CA MET A 81 3.66 -2.65 2.31
C MET A 81 4.17 -1.21 2.47
N GLY A 82 5.44 -0.92 2.14
CA GLY A 82 6.01 0.43 2.26
C GLY A 82 6.19 0.92 3.71
N LEU A 83 6.26 0.01 4.67
CA LEU A 83 6.44 0.36 6.09
C LEU A 83 7.87 0.71 6.47
N LEU A 84 8.85 0.17 5.73
CA LEU A 84 10.24 0.43 6.02
C LEU A 84 10.66 1.73 5.33
N PRO A 85 11.36 2.64 6.06
CA PRO A 85 11.90 3.88 5.52
C PRO A 85 13.06 3.57 4.56
N THR A 86 12.73 3.07 3.38
CA THR A 86 13.65 2.54 2.37
C THR A 86 13.52 3.29 1.05
N GLY A 87 12.44 4.03 0.85
CA GLY A 87 12.25 4.87 -0.33
C GLY A 87 12.86 6.25 -0.13
N SER A 88 13.36 6.87 -1.20
CA SER A 88 13.81 8.27 -1.18
C SER A 88 12.69 9.24 -0.74
N GLY A 89 11.42 8.85 -0.93
CA GLY A 89 10.25 9.58 -0.44
C GLY A 89 10.13 9.62 1.10
N ASP A 90 10.69 8.65 1.81
CA ASP A 90 10.65 8.61 3.28
C ASP A 90 11.63 9.63 3.89
N TRP A 91 12.66 10.01 3.12
CA TRP A 91 13.71 10.98 3.49
C TRP A 91 13.46 12.38 2.95
N LEU A 92 12.37 12.55 2.20
CA LEU A 92 12.00 13.77 1.50
C LEU A 92 11.83 14.98 2.43
N ALA A 93 11.41 14.73 3.68
CA ALA A 93 11.26 15.75 4.70
C ALA A 93 12.60 16.36 5.16
N PHE A 94 13.71 15.66 4.92
CA PHE A 94 15.06 16.09 5.28
C PHE A 94 15.86 16.63 4.09
N GLU A 95 15.29 16.56 2.88
CA GLU A 95 15.94 17.06 1.66
C GLU A 95 15.71 18.57 1.49
N THR A 96 16.77 19.36 1.63
CA THR A 96 16.76 20.79 1.33
C THR A 96 16.60 20.99 -0.18
N ARG A 97 15.38 21.22 -0.63
CA ARG A 97 15.12 21.64 -2.02
C ARG A 97 15.59 23.08 -2.15
N GLY A 98 16.63 23.33 -2.94
CA GLY A 98 16.99 24.69 -3.33
C GLY A 98 15.78 25.36 -4.02
N MET A 99 15.48 26.61 -3.65
CA MET A 99 14.46 27.39 -4.36
C MET A 99 14.85 27.48 -5.83
N VAL A 100 14.04 26.90 -6.71
CA VAL A 100 14.19 27.13 -8.16
C VAL A 100 13.94 28.61 -8.42
N ARG A 101 14.98 29.35 -8.80
CA ARG A 101 14.83 30.74 -9.22
C ARG A 101 14.10 30.76 -10.55
N PHE A 102 12.77 30.90 -10.50
CA PHE A 102 11.95 31.12 -11.67
C PHE A 102 12.35 32.47 -12.26
N LYS A 103 13.26 32.47 -13.23
CA LYS A 103 13.44 33.64 -14.09
C LYS A 103 12.17 33.70 -14.92
N ALA A 104 11.22 34.53 -14.49
CA ALA A 104 10.03 34.84 -15.26
C ALA A 104 10.47 35.46 -16.58
N ILE A 105 10.71 34.62 -17.58
CA ILE A 105 10.70 35.05 -18.98
C ILE A 105 9.22 35.22 -19.29
N PHE A 106 8.69 36.40 -18.96
CA PHE A 106 7.42 36.87 -19.46
C PHE A 106 7.58 37.10 -20.97
N SER A 107 7.62 36.00 -21.74
CA SER A 107 7.53 36.07 -23.19
C SER A 107 6.09 36.39 -23.52
N SER A 108 5.88 37.62 -23.99
CA SER A 108 4.61 38.21 -24.43
C SER A 108 3.82 37.37 -25.46
N THR A 109 4.35 36.24 -25.92
CA THR A 109 3.75 35.31 -26.88
C THR A 109 2.65 34.42 -26.27
N GLY A 110 2.68 34.14 -24.96
CA GLY A 110 1.76 33.18 -24.32
C GLY A 110 0.34 33.72 -24.04
N THR A 111 0.20 35.02 -23.82
CA THR A 111 -1.10 35.66 -23.54
C THR A 111 -2.04 35.63 -24.75
N TYR A 112 -1.51 35.79 -25.97
CA TYR A 112 -2.32 35.71 -27.18
C TYR A 112 -2.85 34.30 -27.45
N LEU A 113 -2.04 33.27 -27.19
CA LEU A 113 -2.50 31.88 -27.33
C LEU A 113 -3.62 31.58 -26.31
N CYS A 114 -3.46 32.02 -25.06
CA CYS A 114 -4.48 31.85 -24.02
C CYS A 114 -5.78 32.61 -24.35
N LEU A 115 -5.67 33.84 -24.88
CA LEU A 115 -6.81 34.63 -25.34
C LEU A 115 -7.53 33.97 -26.53
N LEU A 116 -6.79 33.40 -27.48
CA LEU A 116 -7.36 32.68 -28.63
C LEU A 116 -8.06 31.38 -28.19
N TYR A 117 -7.51 30.65 -27.23
CA TYR A 117 -8.19 29.49 -26.63
C TYR A 117 -9.47 29.89 -25.89
N PHE A 118 -9.45 31.01 -25.15
CA PHE A 118 -10.63 31.53 -24.47
C PHE A 118 -11.73 31.97 -25.45
N LEU A 119 -11.36 32.68 -26.52
CA LEU A 119 -12.30 33.09 -27.58
C LEU A 119 -12.85 31.91 -28.37
N ARG A 120 -12.06 30.84 -28.59
CA ARG A 120 -12.52 29.61 -29.21
C ARG A 120 -13.53 28.87 -28.33
N SER A 121 -13.35 28.87 -27.01
CA SER A 121 -14.27 28.26 -26.05
C SER A 121 -15.64 28.96 -26.04
N LEU A 122 -15.66 30.29 -26.16
CA LEU A 122 -16.90 31.07 -26.27
C LEU A 122 -17.72 30.77 -27.54
N LYS A 123 -17.06 30.44 -28.66
CA LYS A 123 -17.76 30.04 -29.90
C LYS A 123 -18.49 28.69 -29.76
N TYR A 124 -17.94 27.74 -29.01
CA TYR A 124 -18.58 26.44 -28.79
C TYR A 124 -19.85 26.56 -27.95
N LEU A 125 -19.84 27.43 -26.93
CA LEU A 125 -21.00 27.65 -26.08
C LEU A 125 -22.19 28.28 -26.84
N SER A 126 -21.92 29.13 -27.83
CA SER A 126 -22.98 29.72 -28.67
C SER A 126 -23.66 28.71 -29.60
N ILE A 127 -22.96 27.64 -29.99
CA ILE A 127 -23.51 26.61 -30.90
C ILE A 127 -24.43 25.65 -30.13
N ASP A 128 -24.04 25.24 -28.91
CA ASP A 128 -24.87 24.37 -28.07
C ASP A 128 -26.20 25.03 -27.66
N ALA A 129 -26.18 26.33 -27.37
CA ALA A 129 -27.41 27.09 -27.04
C ALA A 129 -28.41 27.15 -28.21
N THR A 130 -27.93 27.07 -29.46
CA THR A 130 -28.79 27.09 -30.66
C THR A 130 -29.39 25.69 -30.94
N VAL A 131 -28.65 24.63 -30.61
CA VAL A 131 -29.09 23.23 -30.77
C VAL A 131 -30.16 22.83 -29.74
N GLN A 132 -30.06 23.29 -28.49
CA GLN A 132 -31.07 23.03 -27.45
C GLN A 132 -32.44 23.65 -27.82
N ARG A 133 -32.45 24.88 -28.34
CA ARG A 133 -33.71 25.58 -28.69
C ARG A 133 -34.51 24.90 -29.81
N HIS A 134 -33.85 24.17 -30.72
CA HIS A 134 -34.53 23.39 -31.75
C HIS A 134 -35.08 22.06 -31.23
N ARG A 135 -34.52 21.50 -30.16
CA ARG A 135 -34.97 20.22 -29.58
C ARG A 135 -36.22 20.39 -28.71
N ASP A 136 -36.35 21.53 -28.02
CA ASP A 136 -37.51 21.80 -27.15
C ASP A 136 -38.81 22.09 -27.94
N GLY A 137 -38.71 22.60 -29.17
CA GLY A 137 -39.87 22.78 -30.06
C GLY A 137 -40.43 21.46 -30.61
N ALA A 138 -39.62 20.40 -30.69
CA ALA A 138 -40.04 19.10 -31.23
C ALA A 138 -40.75 18.21 -30.18
N ASN A 139 -40.48 18.42 -28.89
CA ASN A 139 -41.01 17.58 -27.81
C ASN A 139 -42.42 17.98 -27.36
N ASN A 140 -42.90 19.18 -27.74
CA ASN A 140 -44.22 19.68 -27.32
C ASN A 140 -45.39 19.16 -28.18
N CYS A 141 -45.14 18.37 -29.22
CA CYS A 141 -46.17 17.78 -30.08
C CYS A 141 -46.51 16.31 -29.76
N ARG A 142 -45.95 15.71 -28.70
CA ARG A 142 -46.03 14.25 -28.46
C ARG A 142 -46.56 13.85 -27.07
N LEU A 143 -47.46 14.65 -26.48
CA LEU A 143 -48.26 14.23 -25.32
C LEU A 143 -49.74 14.62 -25.52
N SER A 144 -50.46 13.78 -26.26
CA SER A 144 -51.92 13.68 -26.17
C SER A 144 -52.35 12.28 -26.55
N THR A 145 -52.32 11.38 -25.57
CA THR A 145 -53.27 10.25 -25.49
C THR A 145 -53.46 9.86 -24.02
N PRO A 146 -54.70 9.72 -23.54
CA PRO A 146 -55.05 9.49 -22.14
C PRO A 146 -55.23 8.00 -21.80
N HIS A 147 -55.30 7.73 -20.49
CA HIS A 147 -56.07 6.64 -19.84
C HIS A 147 -55.51 5.20 -19.84
N TYR A 148 -55.27 4.65 -18.64
CA TYR A 148 -56.17 3.74 -17.88
C TYR A 148 -55.45 2.56 -17.19
N ILE A 149 -55.82 2.36 -15.92
CA ILE A 149 -55.51 1.31 -14.91
C ILE A 149 -54.10 1.31 -14.33
#